data_AF-A6PW46-F1
#
_entry.id   AF-A6PW46-F1
#
_cell.length_a   1.000
_cell.length_b   1.000
_cell.length_c   1.000
_cell.angle_alpha   90.00
_cell.angle_beta   90.00
_cell.angle_gamma   90.00
#
_symmetry.space_group_name_H-M   'P 1'
#
loop_
_entity.id
_entity.type
_entity.pdbx_description
1 polymer ?
#
loop_
_entity_poly.entity_id
_entity_poly.type
_entity_poly.pdbx_seq_one_letter_code
_entity_poly.pdbx_strand_id
1 'polypeptide(L)'
;MKVVNLKQAILQAWKERWSDYQWAINMKKFFPKGATWDILNLAEALLEQAMIGPSPNPLILSYLKYAISSQMVSCSSVLTAISKFDDFSR
;
A
#
# COMPACT_ATOMS: atom_id res chain seq x y z
N MET A 1 16.67 14.98 2.76
CA MET A 1 15.80 13.95 2.15
C MET A 1 14.39 14.18 2.65
N LYS A 2 13.43 14.51 1.79
CA LYS A 2 12.04 14.73 2.23
C LYS A 2 11.47 13.36 2.61
N VAL A 3 11.23 13.11 3.89
CA VAL A 3 10.57 11.87 4.32
C VAL A 3 9.14 11.95 3.80
N VAL A 4 8.86 11.28 2.69
CA VAL A 4 7.52 11.23 2.12
C VAL A 4 6.70 10.31 3.03
N ASN A 5 5.59 10.84 3.55
CA ASN A 5 4.66 10.03 4.34
C ASN A 5 4.03 8.96 3.43
N LEU A 6 3.97 7.72 3.91
CA LEU A 6 3.44 6.58 3.16
C LEU A 6 2.03 6.83 2.59
N LYS A 7 1.11 7.40 3.37
CA LYS A 7 -0.25 7.72 2.90
C LYS A 7 -0.21 8.74 1.75
N GLN A 8 0.70 9.72 1.81
CA GLN A 8 0.86 10.70 0.73
C GLN A 8 1.40 10.06 -0.56
N ALA A 9 2.36 9.14 -0.44
CA ALA A 9 2.89 8.42 -1.59
C ALA A 9 1.81 7.57 -2.29
N ILE A 10 0.97 6.87 -1.50
CA ILE A 10 -0.16 6.08 -2.03
C ILE A 10 -1.19 6.99 -2.70
N LEU A 11 -1.56 8.11 -2.06
CA LEU A 11 -2.50 9.07 -2.63
C LEU A 11 -1.98 9.71 -3.92
N GLN A 12 -0.69 10.00 -3.99
CA GLN A 12 -0.05 10.50 -5.22
C GLN A 12 -0.15 9.46 -6.33
N ALA A 13 0.23 8.21 -6.05
CA ALA A 13 0.15 7.13 -7.03
C ALA A 13 -1.27 6.89 -7.56
N TRP A 14 -2.28 7.01 -6.69
CA TRP A 14 -3.68 6.93 -7.10
C TRP A 14 -4.13 8.13 -7.94
N LYS A 15 -3.77 9.36 -7.54
CA LYS A 15 -4.08 10.57 -8.31
C LYS A 15 -3.48 10.54 -9.71
N GLU A 16 -2.23 10.10 -9.82
CA GLU A 16 -1.49 9.99 -11.08
C GLU A 16 -1.78 8.70 -11.86
N ARG A 17 -2.64 7.80 -11.33
CA ARG A 17 -3.04 6.53 -11.96
C ARG A 17 -1.85 5.67 -12.40
N TRP A 18 -0.83 5.57 -11.55
CA TRP A 18 0.34 4.75 -11.84
C TRP A 18 -0.04 3.28 -12.03
N SER A 19 0.62 2.59 -12.95
CA SER A 19 0.56 1.13 -13.01
C SER A 19 1.28 0.51 -11.81
N ASP A 20 1.02 -0.77 -11.52
CA ASP A 20 1.67 -1.48 -10.41
C ASP A 20 3.20 -1.38 -10.47
N TYR A 21 3.76 -1.49 -11.68
CA TYR A 21 5.20 -1.36 -11.92
C TYR A 21 5.71 0.06 -11.67
N GLN A 22 5.01 1.09 -12.18
CA GLN A 22 5.37 2.50 -11.94
C GLN A 22 5.30 2.83 -10.45
N TRP A 23 4.25 2.37 -9.77
CA TRP A 23 4.10 2.51 -8.33
C TRP A 23 5.27 1.90 -7.58
N ALA A 24 5.60 0.63 -7.83
CA ALA A 24 6.68 -0.05 -7.13
C ALA A 24 8.04 0.65 -7.32
N ILE A 25 8.33 1.16 -8.53
CA ILE A 25 9.56 1.93 -8.80
C ILE A 25 9.57 3.23 -8.01
N ASN A 26 8.50 4.01 -8.07
CA ASN A 26 8.44 5.31 -7.40
C ASN A 26 8.46 5.17 -5.88
N MET A 27 7.79 4.15 -5.34
CA MET A 27 7.89 3.78 -3.92
C MET A 27 9.35 3.54 -3.53
N LYS A 28 10.09 2.71 -4.27
CA LYS A 28 11.52 2.47 -3.98
C LYS A 28 12.40 3.72 -4.09
N LYS A 29 11.99 4.74 -4.85
CA LYS A 29 12.70 6.03 -4.93
C LYS A 29 12.40 6.95 -3.74
N PHE A 30 11.18 6.92 -3.23
CA PHE A 30 10.74 7.80 -2.13
C PHE A 30 11.23 7.35 -0.75
N PHE A 31 11.48 6.05 -0.57
CA PHE A 31 11.90 5.47 0.70
C PHE A 31 13.38 5.05 0.68
N PRO A 32 14.11 5.20 1.81
CA PRO A 32 15.52 4.82 1.90
C PRO A 32 15.75 3.34 1.60
N LYS A 33 16.89 3.03 0.95
CA LYS A 33 17.34 1.66 0.73
C LYS A 33 17.52 0.95 2.09
N GLY A 34 16.91 -0.23 2.24
CA GLY A 34 16.95 -1.02 3.48
C GLY A 34 15.72 -0.89 4.37
N ALA A 35 14.76 -0.01 4.05
CA ALA A 35 13.46 -0.03 4.70
C ALA A 35 12.71 -1.33 4.35
N THR A 36 12.29 -2.08 5.38
CA THR A 36 11.41 -3.23 5.18
C THR A 36 9.98 -2.71 5.11
N TRP A 37 9.25 -2.99 4.03
CA TRP A 37 7.90 -2.44 3.85
C TRP A 37 6.90 -2.92 4.91
N ASP A 38 7.13 -4.09 5.50
CA ASP A 38 6.38 -4.59 6.65
C ASP A 38 6.56 -3.68 7.89
N ILE A 39 7.78 -3.16 8.13
CA ILE A 39 8.04 -2.20 9.22
C ILE A 39 7.32 -0.86 8.98
N LEU A 40 7.12 -0.51 7.71
CA LEU A 40 6.38 0.69 7.33
C LEU A 40 4.85 0.48 7.34
N ASN A 41 4.35 -0.69 7.77
CA ASN A 41 2.93 -1.06 7.73
C ASN A 41 2.30 -0.86 6.35
N LEU A 42 3.03 -1.19 5.27
CA LEU A 42 2.56 -0.96 3.89
C LEU A 42 1.25 -1.70 3.59
N ALA A 43 1.10 -2.93 4.07
CA ALA A 43 -0.11 -3.73 3.87
C ALA A 43 -1.35 -3.05 4.48
N GLU A 44 -1.23 -2.57 5.73
CA GLU A 44 -2.29 -1.86 6.44
C GLU A 44 -2.63 -0.54 5.75
N ALA A 45 -1.63 0.27 5.39
CA ALA A 45 -1.84 1.55 4.71
C ALA A 45 -2.53 1.39 3.34
N LEU A 46 -2.17 0.36 2.57
CA LEU A 46 -2.83 0.04 1.30
C LEU A 46 -4.26 -0.45 1.53
N LEU A 47 -4.49 -1.33 2.52
CA LEU A 47 -5.83 -1.83 2.82
C LEU A 47 -6.76 -0.71 3.30
N GLU A 48 -6.34 0.10 4.27
CA GLU A 48 -7.08 1.28 4.74
C GLU A 48 -7.45 2.20 3.58
N GLN A 49 -6.47 2.55 2.75
CA GLN A 49 -6.68 3.47 1.63
C GLN A 49 -7.56 2.87 0.53
N ALA A 50 -7.49 1.55 0.30
CA ALA A 50 -8.37 0.85 -0.62
C ALA A 50 -9.82 0.90 -0.16
N MET A 51 -10.04 0.84 1.15
CA MET A 51 -11.38 0.84 1.74
C MET A 51 -11.95 2.25 1.93
N ILE A 52 -11.32 3.32 1.46
CA ILE A 52 -11.92 4.67 1.47
C ILE A 52 -12.91 4.81 0.31
N GLY A 53 -14.20 4.99 0.65
CA GLY A 53 -15.30 5.15 -0.31
C GLY A 53 -16.36 4.03 -0.20
N PRO A 54 -17.44 4.10 -1.01
CA PRO A 54 -18.54 3.14 -0.93
C PRO A 54 -18.17 1.73 -1.41
N SER A 55 -17.02 1.56 -2.07
CA SER A 55 -16.50 0.27 -2.52
C SER A 55 -14.97 0.26 -2.49
N PRO A 56 -14.34 -0.93 -2.40
CA PRO A 56 -12.89 -1.04 -2.42
C PRO A 56 -12.28 -0.50 -3.73
N ASN A 57 -11.27 0.36 -3.61
CA ASN A 57 -10.59 0.96 -4.74
C ASN A 57 -9.72 -0.06 -5.49
N PRO A 58 -10.04 -0.41 -6.74
CA PRO A 58 -9.38 -1.51 -7.45
C PRO A 58 -7.91 -1.23 -7.76
N LEU A 59 -7.52 0.05 -7.94
CA LEU A 59 -6.12 0.41 -8.20
C LEU A 59 -5.26 0.25 -6.95
N ILE A 60 -5.78 0.62 -5.77
CA ILE A 60 -5.02 0.40 -4.54
C ILE A 60 -4.92 -1.09 -4.22
N LEU A 61 -5.98 -1.87 -4.49
CA LEU A 61 -5.94 -3.32 -4.36
C LEU A 61 -4.94 -3.98 -5.33
N SER A 62 -4.75 -3.43 -6.54
CA SER A 62 -3.73 -3.95 -7.47
C SER A 62 -2.32 -3.73 -6.93
N TYR A 63 -2.05 -2.59 -6.27
CA TYR A 63 -0.78 -2.37 -5.57
C TYR A 63 -0.57 -3.38 -4.43
N LEU A 64 -1.61 -3.68 -3.63
CA LEU A 64 -1.51 -4.69 -2.57
C LEU A 64 -1.23 -6.08 -3.15
N LYS A 65 -1.94 -6.48 -4.21
CA LYS A 65 -1.71 -7.74 -4.94
C LYS A 65 -0.28 -7.80 -5.49
N TYR A 66 0.20 -6.74 -6.09
CA TYR A 66 1.56 -6.65 -6.61
C TYR A 66 2.59 -6.72 -5.47
N ALA A 67 2.35 -6.04 -4.36
CA ALA A 67 3.25 -6.03 -3.20
C ALA A 67 3.45 -7.44 -2.63
N ILE A 68 2.39 -8.26 -2.57
CA ILE A 68 2.47 -9.68 -2.16
C ILE A 68 3.24 -10.48 -3.22
N SER A 69 2.86 -10.32 -4.50
CA SER A 69 3.42 -11.11 -5.61
C SER A 69 4.91 -10.86 -5.82
N SER A 70 5.37 -9.64 -5.53
CA SER A 70 6.77 -9.21 -5.62
C SER A 70 7.53 -9.30 -4.30
N GLN A 71 6.91 -9.86 -3.25
CA GLN A 71 7.49 -10.00 -1.91
C GLN A 71 7.95 -8.66 -1.30
N MET A 72 7.33 -7.55 -1.70
CA MET A 72 7.54 -6.27 -1.03
C MET A 72 6.98 -6.33 0.40
N VAL A 73 5.83 -6.98 0.59
CA VAL A 73 5.26 -7.29 1.91
C VAL A 73 5.12 -8.79 2.07
N SER A 74 5.18 -9.27 3.32
CA SER A 74 4.90 -10.67 3.61
C SER A 74 3.39 -10.95 3.59
N CYS A 75 3.01 -12.17 3.21
CA CYS A 75 1.61 -12.60 3.23
C CYS A 75 1.03 -12.54 4.67
N SER A 76 1.84 -12.85 5.68
CA SER A 76 1.47 -12.73 7.10
C SER A 76 1.09 -11.30 7.50
N SER A 77 1.82 -10.28 7.04
CA SER A 77 1.48 -8.88 7.30
C SER A 77 0.13 -8.51 6.70
N VAL A 78 -0.17 -9.01 5.49
CA VAL A 78 -1.45 -8.75 4.84
C VAL A 78 -2.60 -9.45 5.58
N LEU A 79 -2.44 -10.72 5.94
CA LEU A 79 -3.46 -11.44 6.74
C LEU A 79 -3.71 -10.77 8.09
N THR A 80 -2.64 -10.28 8.74
CA THR A 80 -2.74 -9.52 9.99
C THR A 80 -3.46 -8.18 9.80
N ALA A 81 -3.19 -7.47 8.70
CA ALA A 81 -3.89 -6.23 8.39
C ALA A 81 -5.38 -6.48 8.15
N ILE A 82 -5.73 -7.56 7.43
CA ILE A 82 -7.12 -7.97 7.21
C ILE A 82 -7.79 -8.35 8.54
N SER A 83 -7.12 -9.12 9.41
CA SER A 83 -7.71 -9.57 10.68
C SER A 83 -7.99 -8.43 11.65
N LYS A 84 -7.26 -7.31 11.54
CA LYS A 84 -7.46 -6.10 12.35
C LYS A 84 -8.43 -5.11 11.72
N PHE A 85 -8.82 -5.34 10.47
CA PHE A 85 -9.71 -4.44 9.75
C PHE A 85 -11.14 -4.66 10.24
N ASP A 86 -11.54 -3.90 11.26
CA ASP A 86 -12.83 -4.03 11.95
C ASP A 86 -13.94 -3.13 11.39
N ASP A 87 -13.74 -2.46 10.26
CA ASP A 87 -14.77 -1.57 9.67
C ASP A 87 -15.83 -2.36 8.89
N PHE A 88 -16.57 -3.23 9.60
CA PHE A 88 -17.76 -3.94 9.13
C PHE A 88 -19.02 -3.05 9.12
N SER A 89 -18.90 -1.80 9.55
CA SER A 89 -19.98 -0.81 9.68
C SER A 89 -20.40 -0.13 8.36
N ARG A 90 -19.77 -0.47 7.24
CA ARG A 90 -20.16 0.01 5.90
C ARG A 90 -21.08 -0.95 5.17
#